data_AF-A0A7V3LLA9-F1
#
_entry.id   AF-A0A7V3LLA9-F1
#
_cell.length_a   1.000
_cell.length_b   1.000
_cell.length_c   1.000
_cell.angle_alpha   90.00
_cell.angle_beta   90.00
_cell.angle_gamma   90.00
#
_symmetry.space_group_name_H-M   'P 1'
#
loop_
_entity.id
_entity.type
_entity.pdbx_description
1 polymer ?
#
loop_
_entity_poly.entity_id
_entity_poly.type
_entity_poly.pdbx_seq_one_letter_code
_entity_poly.pdbx_strand_id
1 'polypeptide(L)'
;MPLKTGIGLLSVALVGFLFYYLGFMQGGFMSPALTPASEAGAVVAPDESLVAATLAGVWKSADDSNFTREFKGDGSVIDRYAGDAAAESTGAWFVYTASTAPSGLPFVPDPQYAYVRITAGSDTYDFAVASLSATDLQLVYLERGGVLTFTKQP
;
A
#
# COMPACT_ATOMS: atom_id res chain seq x y z
N MET A 1 45.69 -22.45 -26.57
CA MET A 1 45.37 -22.26 -25.14
C MET A 1 43.86 -22.35 -24.97
N PRO A 2 43.32 -23.26 -24.14
CA PRO A 2 41.89 -23.43 -23.97
C PRO A 2 41.27 -22.50 -22.91
N LEU A 3 39.98 -22.28 -23.15
CA LEU A 3 38.93 -21.50 -22.50
C LEU A 3 38.81 -21.68 -20.97
N LYS A 4 38.45 -20.60 -20.26
CA LYS A 4 37.68 -20.69 -19.00
C LYS A 4 36.50 -19.73 -19.03
N THR A 5 35.37 -20.28 -19.47
CA THR A 5 34.02 -19.75 -19.34
C THR A 5 33.61 -19.78 -17.86
N GLY A 6 33.19 -18.64 -17.32
CA GLY A 6 32.48 -18.56 -16.04
C GLY A 6 30.99 -18.40 -16.29
N ILE A 7 30.25 -19.51 -16.28
CA ILE A 7 28.79 -19.54 -16.24
C ILE A 7 28.37 -19.29 -14.78
N GLY A 8 27.77 -18.14 -14.50
CA GLY A 8 27.05 -17.89 -13.25
C GLY A 8 25.61 -18.35 -13.39
N LEU A 9 25.28 -19.47 -12.75
CA LEU A 9 23.95 -20.06 -12.70
C LEU A 9 23.01 -19.24 -11.80
N LEU A 10 21.88 -18.89 -12.42
CA LEU A 10 20.54 -18.65 -11.90
C LEU A 10 20.26 -19.17 -10.47
N SER A 11 19.72 -18.30 -9.60
CA SER A 11 18.88 -18.71 -8.46
C SER A 11 17.61 -17.88 -8.42
N VAL A 12 16.51 -18.61 -8.47
CA VAL A 12 15.12 -18.22 -8.62
C VAL A 12 14.57 -17.61 -7.32
N ALA A 13 13.86 -16.50 -7.43
CA ALA A 13 12.82 -16.10 -6.48
C ALA A 13 11.61 -15.52 -7.24
N LEU A 14 11.17 -16.24 -8.27
CA LEU A 14 10.00 -15.94 -9.10
C LEU A 14 8.81 -16.83 -8.69
N VAL A 15 8.64 -17.06 -7.37
CA VAL A 15 7.63 -17.98 -6.81
C VAL A 15 6.59 -17.24 -5.95
N GLY A 16 6.87 -16.02 -5.47
CA GLY A 16 5.89 -15.23 -4.70
C GLY A 16 4.82 -14.53 -5.56
N PHE A 17 5.11 -14.26 -6.84
CA PHE A 17 4.25 -13.45 -7.69
C PHE A 17 3.06 -14.21 -8.28
N LEU A 18 3.16 -15.54 -8.41
CA LEU A 18 2.12 -16.35 -9.07
C LEU A 18 0.95 -16.72 -8.13
N PHE A 19 1.18 -16.82 -6.81
CA PHE A 19 0.12 -17.15 -5.85
C PHE A 19 -0.76 -15.95 -5.46
N TYR A 20 -0.27 -14.71 -5.55
CA TYR A 20 -1.08 -13.53 -5.24
C TYR A 20 -2.07 -13.20 -6.38
N TYR A 21 -1.68 -13.42 -7.65
CA TYR A 21 -2.53 -13.12 -8.80
C TYR A 21 -3.60 -14.20 -9.08
N LEU A 22 -3.31 -15.48 -8.80
CA LEU A 22 -4.29 -16.58 -9.00
C LEU A 22 -5.34 -16.69 -7.88
N GLY A 23 -5.07 -16.17 -6.68
CA GLY A 23 -6.05 -16.16 -5.58
C GLY A 23 -7.16 -15.11 -5.72
N PHE A 24 -6.95 -14.08 -6.54
CA PHE A 24 -7.87 -12.94 -6.64
C PHE A 24 -8.88 -13.05 -7.80
N MET A 25 -8.72 -14.00 -8.75
CA MET A 25 -9.50 -14.02 -10.02
C MET A 25 -10.19 -15.34 -10.40
N GLN A 26 -10.14 -16.42 -9.62
CA GLN A 26 -10.95 -17.63 -9.91
C GLN A 26 -11.72 -18.11 -8.68
N GLY A 27 -13.04 -17.94 -8.74
CA GLY A 27 -13.97 -18.45 -7.76
C GLY A 27 -14.04 -19.98 -7.69
N GLY A 28 -14.74 -20.45 -6.65
CA GLY A 28 -15.30 -21.79 -6.61
C GLY A 28 -14.82 -22.67 -5.46
N PHE A 29 -15.00 -22.24 -4.21
CA PHE A 29 -15.13 -23.22 -3.12
C PHE A 29 -16.58 -23.72 -3.11
N MET A 30 -16.73 -25.00 -3.44
CA MET A 30 -18.00 -25.74 -3.40
C MET A 30 -18.69 -25.59 -2.04
N SER A 31 -19.98 -25.28 -2.08
CA SER A 31 -20.84 -25.18 -0.90
C SER A 31 -21.06 -26.55 -0.24
N PRO A 32 -21.07 -26.63 1.09
CA PRO A 32 -22.10 -27.37 1.80
C PRO A 32 -23.27 -26.41 2.05
N ALA A 33 -24.47 -26.83 1.63
CA ALA A 33 -25.70 -26.07 1.82
C ALA A 33 -25.99 -25.87 3.32
N LEU A 34 -26.04 -24.62 3.77
CA LEU A 34 -26.65 -24.22 5.03
C LEU A 34 -27.30 -22.82 4.91
N THR A 35 -28.64 -22.82 4.96
CA THR A 35 -29.55 -21.78 5.49
C THR A 35 -29.50 -20.34 4.92
N PRO A 36 -30.65 -19.76 4.48
CA PRO A 36 -30.72 -18.34 4.16
C PRO A 36 -30.80 -17.54 5.47
N ALA A 37 -29.65 -17.24 6.08
CA ALA A 37 -29.57 -16.19 7.08
C ALA A 37 -29.41 -14.86 6.34
N SER A 38 -30.54 -14.17 6.19
CA SER A 38 -30.60 -12.78 5.79
C SER A 38 -29.90 -11.91 6.85
N GLU A 39 -28.59 -11.77 6.72
CA GLU A 39 -27.88 -10.58 7.19
C GLU A 39 -27.17 -10.00 5.98
N ALA A 40 -27.78 -8.97 5.39
CA ALA A 40 -27.02 -7.99 4.63
C ALA A 40 -26.00 -7.39 5.59
N GLY A 41 -24.83 -8.02 5.69
CA GLY A 41 -23.71 -7.50 6.47
C GLY A 41 -23.40 -6.12 5.93
N ALA A 42 -23.78 -5.10 6.70
CA ALA A 42 -23.38 -3.74 6.39
C ALA A 42 -21.84 -3.75 6.35
N VAL A 43 -21.29 -3.50 5.17
CA VAL A 43 -19.86 -3.21 5.02
C VAL A 43 -19.61 -1.97 5.86
N VAL A 44 -19.02 -2.14 7.03
CA VAL A 44 -18.64 -1.01 7.88
C VAL A 44 -17.49 -0.32 7.17
N ALA A 45 -17.73 0.91 6.72
CA ALA A 45 -16.70 1.72 6.10
C ALA A 45 -15.54 1.93 7.11
N PRO A 46 -14.29 1.95 6.65
CA PRO A 46 -13.16 2.16 7.55
C PRO A 46 -13.22 3.55 8.19
N ASP A 47 -12.83 3.64 9.46
CA ASP A 47 -12.76 4.91 10.19
C ASP A 47 -11.50 5.69 9.78
N GLU A 48 -11.69 6.80 9.08
CA GLU A 48 -10.61 7.67 8.59
C GLU A 48 -9.71 8.20 9.70
N SER A 49 -10.29 8.55 10.87
CA SER A 49 -9.54 9.10 11.99
C SER A 49 -8.66 8.02 12.63
N LEU A 50 -9.18 6.80 12.77
CA LEU A 50 -8.41 5.65 13.28
C LEU A 50 -7.28 5.27 12.31
N VAL A 51 -7.56 5.24 11.01
CA VAL A 51 -6.55 4.96 9.98
C VAL A 51 -5.47 6.04 10.00
N ALA A 52 -5.83 7.33 10.02
CA ALA A 52 -4.87 8.43 10.08
C ALA A 52 -4.01 8.37 11.35
N ALA A 53 -4.61 8.12 12.51
CA ALA A 53 -3.89 7.98 13.77
C ALA A 53 -2.90 6.81 13.75
N THR A 54 -3.25 5.69 13.11
CA THR A 54 -2.38 4.50 13.01
C THR A 54 -1.26 4.71 11.98
N LEU A 55 -1.56 5.40 10.88
CA LEU A 55 -0.62 5.74 9.80
C LEU A 55 0.43 6.75 10.27
N ALA A 56 0.10 7.64 11.21
CA ALA A 56 1.05 8.63 11.71
C ALA A 56 2.32 7.98 12.30
N GLY A 57 3.49 8.49 11.92
CA GLY A 57 4.79 7.98 12.32
C GLY A 57 5.77 7.81 11.15
N VAL A 58 6.95 7.27 11.46
CA VAL A 58 8.02 7.02 10.49
C VAL A 58 7.93 5.57 10.02
N TRP A 59 7.97 5.36 8.71
CA TRP A 59 7.85 4.07 8.04
C TRP A 59 9.06 3.87 7.15
N LYS A 60 9.71 2.70 7.24
CA LYS A 60 10.84 2.32 6.40
C LYS A 60 10.40 1.31 5.37
N SER A 61 10.78 1.48 4.11
CA SER A 61 10.42 0.52 3.07
C SER A 61 11.08 -0.83 3.32
N ALA A 62 10.31 -1.90 3.09
CA ALA A 62 10.78 -3.27 3.14
C ALA A 62 11.62 -3.63 1.89
N ASP A 63 11.35 -2.96 0.76
CA ASP A 63 12.01 -3.22 -0.53
C ASP A 63 13.21 -2.30 -0.78
N ASP A 64 13.26 -1.14 -0.11
CA ASP A 64 14.40 -0.20 -0.14
C ASP A 64 14.72 0.31 1.26
N SER A 65 15.79 -0.22 1.85
CA SER A 65 16.21 0.13 3.20
C SER A 65 16.74 1.56 3.35
N ASN A 66 16.96 2.28 2.25
CA ASN A 66 17.36 3.69 2.30
C ASN A 66 16.14 4.62 2.29
N PHE A 67 14.96 4.13 1.92
CA PHE A 67 13.75 4.94 1.85
C PHE A 67 12.97 4.92 3.17
N THR A 68 12.61 6.11 3.64
CA THR A 68 11.68 6.30 4.75
C THR A 68 10.62 7.34 4.40
N ARG A 69 9.41 7.14 4.93
CA ARG A 69 8.27 8.05 4.83
C ARG A 69 7.74 8.36 6.22
N GLU A 70 7.61 9.62 6.55
CA GLU A 70 7.03 10.09 7.81
C GLU A 70 5.68 10.74 7.55
N PHE A 71 4.61 10.15 8.07
CA PHE A 71 3.28 10.77 8.10
C PHE A 71 3.12 11.51 9.41
N LYS A 72 3.10 12.84 9.37
CA LYS A 72 2.91 13.65 10.58
C LYS A 72 1.43 13.86 10.87
N GLY A 73 1.10 13.97 12.15
CA GLY A 73 -0.28 14.19 12.62
C GLY A 73 -0.89 15.53 12.21
N ASP A 74 -0.10 16.46 11.68
CA ASP A 74 -0.56 17.73 11.13
C ASP A 74 -0.97 17.65 9.64
N GLY A 75 -0.92 16.47 9.04
CA GLY A 75 -1.21 16.26 7.61
C GLY A 75 -0.04 16.53 6.69
N SER A 76 1.19 16.75 7.20
CA SER A 76 2.40 16.78 6.37
C SER A 76 3.04 15.41 6.23
N VAL A 77 3.63 15.14 5.06
CA VAL A 77 4.38 13.91 4.79
C VAL A 77 5.80 14.26 4.36
N ILE A 78 6.78 13.49 4.84
CA ILE A 78 8.18 13.67 4.50
C ILE A 78 8.78 12.36 4.04
N ASP A 79 9.27 12.36 2.81
CA ASP A 79 9.99 11.26 2.20
C ASP A 79 11.48 11.54 2.26
N ARG A 80 12.28 10.57 2.73
CA ARG A 80 13.74 10.71 2.85
C ARG A 80 14.46 9.51 2.26
N TYR A 81 15.57 9.77 1.58
CA TYR A 81 16.53 8.76 1.15
C TYR A 81 17.85 8.88 1.92
N ALA A 82 18.22 7.82 2.63
CA ALA A 82 19.50 7.75 3.32
C ALA A 82 20.67 7.84 2.33
N GLY A 83 21.68 8.63 2.67
CA GLY A 83 22.87 8.84 1.84
C GLY A 83 22.84 10.12 0.99
N ASP A 84 21.70 10.81 0.94
CA ASP A 84 21.57 12.11 0.28
C ASP A 84 20.63 13.04 1.06
N ALA A 85 21.21 14.00 1.80
CA ALA A 85 20.44 14.96 2.58
C ALA A 85 19.61 15.93 1.71
N ALA A 86 19.92 16.03 0.41
CA ALA A 86 19.12 16.80 -0.55
C ALA A 86 17.95 15.98 -1.14
N ALA A 87 17.89 14.67 -0.87
CA ALA A 87 16.81 13.77 -1.29
C ALA A 87 15.68 13.69 -0.25
N GLU A 88 15.32 14.85 0.33
CA GLU A 88 14.10 15.01 1.12
C GLU A 88 13.01 15.61 0.23
N SER A 89 11.84 14.97 0.19
CA SER A 89 10.63 15.50 -0.44
C SER A 89 9.57 15.71 0.61
N THR A 90 8.89 16.85 0.55
CA THR A 90 7.83 17.21 1.50
C THR A 90 6.51 17.42 0.77
N GLY A 91 5.42 17.06 1.44
CA GLY A 91 4.09 17.16 0.89
C GLY A 91 3.01 17.23 1.96
N ALA A 92 1.77 17.20 1.51
CA ALA A 92 0.59 17.02 2.35
C ALA A 92 0.02 15.61 2.15
N TRP A 93 -0.64 15.08 3.17
CA TRP A 93 -1.40 13.83 3.08
C TRP A 93 -2.72 13.94 3.83
N PHE A 94 -3.69 13.14 3.39
CA PHE A 94 -4.93 12.91 4.13
C PHE A 94 -5.50 11.54 3.79
N VAL A 95 -6.35 11.03 4.69
CA VAL A 95 -7.10 9.78 4.51
C VAL A 95 -8.50 10.12 4.02
N TYR A 96 -9.04 9.29 3.12
CA TYR A 96 -10.44 9.36 2.70
C TYR A 96 -11.00 7.96 2.48
N THR A 97 -12.31 7.89 2.36
CA THR A 97 -13.08 6.69 2.01
C THR A 97 -13.94 6.97 0.78
N ALA A 98 -14.71 5.99 0.31
CA ALA A 98 -15.63 6.20 -0.81
C ALA A 98 -16.66 7.32 -0.57
N SER A 99 -17.07 7.56 0.68
CA SER A 99 -18.06 8.60 1.01
C SER A 99 -17.47 10.02 1.11
N THR A 100 -16.16 10.14 1.36
CA THR A 100 -15.45 11.42 1.53
C THR A 100 -14.45 11.69 0.41
N ALA A 101 -14.48 10.86 -0.64
CA ALA A 101 -13.52 10.90 -1.71
C ALA A 101 -13.45 12.29 -2.40
N PRO A 102 -12.24 12.78 -2.70
CA PRO A 102 -12.09 14.03 -3.45
C PRO A 102 -12.65 13.88 -4.86
N SER A 103 -13.12 14.98 -5.44
CA SER A 103 -13.56 15.01 -6.83
C SER A 103 -12.42 14.77 -7.82
N GLY A 104 -12.73 14.21 -8.99
CA GLY A 104 -11.78 14.09 -10.09
C GLY A 104 -10.81 12.92 -9.98
N LEU A 105 -11.12 11.91 -9.16
CA LEU A 105 -10.38 10.66 -9.14
C LEU A 105 -10.50 9.94 -10.50
N PRO A 106 -9.40 9.35 -11.02
CA PRO A 106 -9.45 8.54 -12.24
C PRO A 106 -10.02 7.13 -12.01
N PHE A 107 -10.48 6.83 -10.79
CA PHE A 107 -11.05 5.56 -10.37
C PHE A 107 -12.26 5.79 -9.45
N VAL A 108 -13.05 4.73 -9.24
CA VAL A 108 -14.15 4.73 -8.27
C VAL A 108 -13.65 4.06 -6.99
N PRO A 109 -13.61 4.77 -5.85
CA PRO A 109 -13.22 4.17 -4.57
C PRO A 109 -14.19 3.06 -4.15
N ASP A 110 -13.63 1.90 -3.84
CA ASP A 110 -14.34 0.80 -3.19
C ASP A 110 -14.60 1.16 -1.69
N PRO A 111 -15.85 1.04 -1.20
CA PRO A 111 -16.22 1.39 0.17
C PRO A 111 -15.59 0.50 1.26
N GLN A 112 -14.97 -0.63 0.89
CA GLN A 112 -14.28 -1.53 1.84
C GLN A 112 -12.90 -1.01 2.26
N TYR A 113 -12.33 -0.05 1.52
CA TYR A 113 -10.96 0.41 1.74
C TYR A 113 -10.91 1.87 2.19
N ALA A 114 -9.89 2.16 2.99
CA ALA A 114 -9.42 3.51 3.19
C ALA A 114 -8.33 3.82 2.17
N TYR A 115 -8.22 5.09 1.82
CA TYR A 115 -7.27 5.60 0.85
C TYR A 115 -6.43 6.68 1.49
N VAL A 116 -5.17 6.77 1.07
CA VAL A 116 -4.31 7.91 1.39
C VAL A 116 -3.96 8.64 0.12
N ARG A 117 -4.22 9.95 0.10
CA ARG A 117 -3.71 10.85 -0.91
C ARG A 117 -2.47 11.54 -0.38
N ILE A 118 -1.42 11.59 -1.19
CA ILE A 118 -0.22 12.38 -0.94
C ILE A 118 -0.08 13.39 -2.08
N THR A 119 0.12 14.66 -1.73
CA THR A 119 0.42 15.73 -2.69
C THR A 119 1.81 16.29 -2.38
N ALA A 120 2.73 16.17 -3.34
CA ALA A 120 4.11 16.67 -3.22
C ALA A 120 4.44 17.51 -4.45
N GLY A 121 4.64 18.82 -4.25
CA GLY A 121 4.78 19.75 -5.37
C GLY A 121 3.53 19.78 -6.26
N SER A 122 3.69 19.50 -7.55
CA SER A 122 2.59 19.39 -8.52
C SER A 122 1.98 17.98 -8.61
N ASP A 123 2.61 17.00 -7.98
CA ASP A 123 2.24 15.60 -8.14
C ASP A 123 1.25 15.18 -7.05
N THR A 124 0.29 14.32 -7.43
CA THR A 124 -0.66 13.71 -6.52
C THR A 124 -0.61 12.20 -6.69
N TYR A 125 -0.56 11.50 -5.57
CA TYR A 125 -0.44 10.06 -5.49
C TYR A 125 -1.57 9.52 -4.63
N ASP A 126 -2.42 8.68 -5.19
CA ASP A 126 -3.48 7.99 -4.46
C ASP A 126 -3.10 6.53 -4.21
N PHE A 127 -3.22 6.10 -2.97
CA PHE A 127 -2.95 4.73 -2.56
C PHE A 127 -4.15 4.15 -1.83
N ALA A 128 -4.52 2.90 -2.14
CA ALA A 128 -5.36 2.12 -1.23
C ALA A 128 -4.52 1.59 -0.07
N VAL A 129 -5.06 1.66 1.14
CA VAL A 129 -4.47 1.04 2.33
C VAL A 129 -4.87 -0.44 2.34
N ALA A 130 -3.98 -1.31 1.84
CA ALA A 130 -4.25 -2.74 1.74
C ALA A 130 -4.13 -3.46 3.09
N SER A 131 -3.19 -3.03 3.92
CA SER A 131 -3.02 -3.51 5.31
C SER A 131 -2.36 -2.43 6.15
N LEU A 132 -2.82 -2.28 7.40
CA LEU A 132 -2.26 -1.34 8.36
C LEU A 132 -2.33 -1.93 9.76
N SER A 133 -1.19 -1.99 10.44
CA SER A 133 -1.04 -2.39 11.84
C SER A 133 -0.19 -1.37 12.60
N ALA A 134 0.10 -1.64 13.88
CA ALA A 134 1.03 -0.82 14.65
C ALA A 134 2.48 -0.87 14.11
N THR A 135 2.82 -1.89 13.32
CA THR A 135 4.20 -2.14 12.86
C THR A 135 4.34 -2.27 11.36
N ASP A 136 3.26 -2.56 10.63
CA ASP A 136 3.31 -2.91 9.21
C ASP A 136 2.31 -2.07 8.42
N LEU A 137 2.74 -1.61 7.25
CA LEU A 137 1.92 -0.84 6.33
C LEU A 137 2.11 -1.39 4.91
N GLN A 138 1.00 -1.64 4.22
CA GLN A 138 0.98 -1.95 2.80
C GLN A 138 0.07 -0.97 2.07
N LEU A 139 0.64 -0.33 1.05
CA LEU A 139 -0.04 0.62 0.17
C LEU A 139 -0.06 0.09 -1.25
N VAL A 140 -1.18 0.24 -1.95
CA VAL A 140 -1.28 -0.07 -3.37
C VAL A 140 -1.44 1.24 -4.14
N TYR A 141 -0.46 1.57 -4.97
CA TYR A 141 -0.48 2.77 -5.81
C TYR A 141 -1.50 2.60 -6.94
N LEU A 142 -2.52 3.44 -6.97
CA LEU A 142 -3.69 3.22 -7.81
C LEU A 142 -3.48 3.56 -9.29
N GLU A 143 -2.50 4.39 -9.63
CA GLU A 143 -2.24 4.72 -11.04
C GLU A 143 -1.38 3.68 -11.77
N ARG A 144 -0.50 2.98 -11.04
CA ARG A 144 0.46 2.03 -11.65
C ARG A 144 0.36 0.61 -11.10
N GLY A 145 -0.48 0.37 -10.10
CA GLY A 145 -0.69 -0.94 -9.46
C GLY A 145 0.48 -1.43 -8.60
N GLY A 146 1.46 -0.59 -8.29
CA GLY A 146 2.62 -0.97 -7.49
C GLY A 146 2.28 -1.13 -6.00
N VAL A 147 2.76 -2.20 -5.37
CA VAL A 147 2.61 -2.41 -3.92
C VAL A 147 3.84 -1.86 -3.21
N LEU A 148 3.63 -1.04 -2.19
CA LEU A 148 4.68 -0.54 -1.30
C LEU A 148 4.47 -1.15 0.08
N THR A 149 5.51 -1.76 0.63
CA THR A 149 5.47 -2.40 1.95
C THR A 149 6.45 -1.70 2.88
N PHE A 150 6.01 -1.42 4.10
CA PHE A 150 6.81 -0.70 5.09
C PHE A 150 6.72 -1.33 6.47
N THR A 151 7.78 -1.09 7.26
CA THR A 151 7.80 -1.37 8.70
C THR A 151 7.95 -0.06 9.48
N LYS A 152 7.12 0.13 10.50
CA LYS A 152 7.16 1.30 11.37
C LYS A 152 8.48 1.34 12.12
N GLN A 153 9.10 2.52 12.15
CA GLN A 153 10.29 2.76 12.95
C GLN A 153 9.87 3.09 14.38
N PRO A 154 10.68 2.67 15.38
CA PRO A 154 10.42 2.94 16.80
C PRO A 154 10.52 4.43 17.15
#